data_AF-A0A4V6NAZ3-F1
#
_entry.id   AF-A0A4V6NAZ3-F1
#
_cell.length_a   1.000
_cell.length_b   1.000
_cell.length_c   1.000
_cell.angle_alpha   90.00
_cell.angle_beta   90.00
_cell.angle_gamma   90.00
#
_symmetry.space_group_name_H-M   'P 1'
#
loop_
_entity.id
_entity.type
_entity.pdbx_description
1 polymer ?
#
loop_
_entity_poly.entity_id
_entity_poly.type
_entity_poly.pdbx_seq_one_letter_code
_entity_poly.pdbx_strand_id
1 'polypeptide(L)'
;MAYIEAYRFRATLPQRDLLRFLAQTPAGQYVFVATADGSLYGLFPGSEIAEYFCNEFSPESFHIIPPEELRDAARQPGCKIWGEASLLQL
;
A
#
# COMPACT_ATOMS: atom_id res chain seq x y z
N MET A 1 -20.62 0.83 14.73
CA MET A 1 -19.29 0.43 14.23
C MET A 1 -19.13 1.08 12.86
N ALA A 2 -18.31 2.12 12.77
CA ALA A 2 -17.98 2.69 11.47
C ALA A 2 -17.17 1.64 10.71
N TYR A 3 -17.75 1.08 9.65
CA TYR A 3 -17.01 0.25 8.70
C TYR A 3 -15.96 1.16 8.08
N ILE A 4 -14.71 1.02 8.48
CA ILE A 4 -13.60 1.62 7.74
C ILE A 4 -13.50 0.78 6.47
N GLU A 5 -13.98 1.32 5.35
CA GLU A 5 -13.73 0.71 4.03
C GLU A 5 -12.24 0.84 3.75
N ALA A 6 -11.49 -0.20 4.09
CA ALA A 6 -10.06 -0.27 3.82
C ALA A 6 -9.84 -0.47 2.32
N TYR A 7 -9.18 0.50 1.67
CA TYR A 7 -8.83 0.45 0.27
C TYR A 7 -7.50 -0.26 0.09
N ARG A 8 -7.52 -1.36 -0.68
CA ARG A 8 -6.31 -2.10 -1.03
C ARG A 8 -5.98 -1.82 -2.47
N PHE A 9 -4.69 -1.60 -2.74
CA PHE A 9 -4.25 -1.28 -4.08
C PHE A 9 -2.91 -1.92 -4.40
N ARG A 10 -2.67 -2.04 -5.70
CA ARG A 10 -1.38 -2.31 -6.30
C ARG A 10 -1.00 -1.10 -7.15
N ALA A 11 0.24 -0.67 -7.02
CA ALA A 11 0.79 0.40 -7.82
C ALA A 11 2.24 0.13 -8.22
N THR A 12 2.68 0.77 -9.30
CA THR A 12 4.09 0.84 -9.69
C THR A 12 4.55 2.28 -9.54
N LEU A 13 5.57 2.51 -8.70
CA LEU A 13 6.14 3.85 -8.49
C LEU A 13 7.65 3.84 -8.68
N PRO A 14 8.22 4.98 -9.12
CA PRO A 14 9.65 5.21 -9.02
C PRO A 14 10.11 5.06 -7.56
N GLN A 15 11.23 4.37 -7.33
CA GLN A 15 11.74 4.06 -5.99
C GLN A 15 11.91 5.29 -5.09
N ARG A 16 12.26 6.45 -5.67
CA ARG A 16 12.41 7.72 -4.95
C ARG A 16 11.08 8.20 -4.34
N ASP A 17 10.00 8.07 -5.10
CA ASP A 17 8.70 8.60 -4.76
C ASP A 17 8.02 7.70 -3.71
N LEU A 18 8.27 6.39 -3.79
CA LEU A 18 7.93 5.44 -2.73
C LEU A 18 8.57 5.81 -1.38
N LEU A 19 9.88 6.08 -1.35
CA LEU A 19 10.58 6.44 -0.10
C LEU A 19 10.05 7.74 0.49
N ARG A 20 9.79 8.72 -0.36
CA ARG A 20 9.21 10.01 0.06
C ARG A 20 7.81 9.82 0.64
N PHE A 21 6.99 8.97 0.03
CA PHE A 21 5.67 8.66 0.54
C PHE A 21 5.73 7.98 1.90
N LEU A 22 6.52 6.91 2.02
CA LEU A 22 6.70 6.17 3.29
C LEU A 22 7.16 7.08 4.44
N ALA A 23 7.97 8.10 4.16
CA ALA A 23 8.44 9.06 5.15
C ALA A 23 7.36 10.07 5.58
N GLN A 24 6.35 10.32 4.76
CA GLN A 24 5.27 11.26 5.04
C GLN A 24 4.05 10.60 5.70
N THR A 25 3.87 9.29 5.51
CA THR A 25 2.68 8.60 6.01
C THR A 25 2.78 8.34 7.53
N PRO A 26 1.81 8.78 8.35
CA PRO A 26 1.83 8.57 9.80
C PRO A 26 1.65 7.11 10.20
N ALA A 27 2.57 6.56 10.99
CA ALA A 27 2.58 5.15 11.38
C ALA A 27 1.29 4.71 12.10
N GLY A 28 0.91 3.44 11.91
CA GLY A 28 -0.17 2.79 12.68
C GLY A 28 -1.52 2.66 11.94
N GLN A 29 -1.64 3.16 10.72
CA GLN A 29 -2.88 3.05 9.94
C GLN A 29 -2.69 2.56 8.50
N TYR A 30 -1.48 2.16 8.11
CA TYR A 30 -1.18 1.66 6.77
C TYR A 30 -0.28 0.44 6.84
N VAL A 31 -0.35 -0.37 5.79
CA VAL A 31 0.67 -1.38 5.51
C VAL A 31 1.03 -1.32 4.03
N PHE A 32 2.32 -1.36 3.75
CA PHE A 32 2.85 -1.50 2.40
C PHE A 32 3.68 -2.77 2.28
N VAL A 33 3.55 -3.43 1.14
CA VAL A 33 4.37 -4.56 0.76
C VAL A 33 5.01 -4.20 -0.57
N ALA A 34 6.34 -4.03 -0.59
CA ALA A 34 7.07 -3.97 -1.85
C ALA A 34 7.63 -5.35 -2.14
N THR A 35 7.31 -5.86 -3.32
CA THR A 35 7.79 -7.14 -3.82
C THR A 35 9.08 -6.94 -4.62
N ALA A 36 9.83 -8.03 -4.84
CA ALA A 36 11.13 -7.97 -5.50
C ALA A 36 11.05 -7.56 -6.98
N ASP A 37 9.88 -7.67 -7.59
CA ASP A 37 9.57 -7.22 -8.96
C ASP A 37 9.37 -5.69 -9.07
N GLY A 38 9.41 -4.96 -7.95
CA GLY A 38 9.18 -3.52 -7.90
C GLY A 38 7.71 -3.10 -7.80
N SER A 39 6.77 -4.04 -7.69
CA SER A 39 5.37 -3.73 -7.40
C SER A 39 5.23 -3.27 -5.94
N LEU A 40 4.37 -2.28 -5.72
CA LEU A 40 3.96 -1.81 -4.39
C LEU A 40 2.51 -2.20 -4.16
N TYR A 41 2.26 -2.89 -3.05
CA TYR A 41 0.93 -3.19 -2.56
C TYR A 41 0.69 -2.37 -1.30
N GLY A 42 -0.52 -1.85 -1.12
CA GLY A 42 -0.83 -1.01 0.03
C GLY A 42 -2.26 -1.14 0.52
N LEU A 43 -2.46 -0.79 1.78
CA LEU A 43 -3.77 -0.65 2.41
C LEU A 43 -3.90 0.75 3.02
N PHE A 44 -5.00 1.43 2.66
CA PHE A 44 -5.38 2.73 3.19
C PHE A 44 -6.71 2.67 3.96
N PRO A 45 -6.84 3.38 5.09
CA PRO A 45 -8.05 3.43 5.91
C PRO A 45 -9.10 4.43 5.36
N GLY A 46 -9.09 4.75 4.07
CA GLY A 46 -10.02 5.68 3.44
C GLY A 46 -9.60 6.06 2.01
N SER A 47 -10.57 6.52 1.21
CA SER A 47 -10.34 6.92 -0.19
C SER A 47 -9.50 8.19 -0.32
N GLU A 48 -9.62 9.12 0.63
CA GLU A 48 -8.86 10.38 0.68
C GLU A 48 -7.33 10.19 0.62
N ILE A 49 -6.82 9.13 1.24
CA ILE A 49 -5.38 8.83 1.25
C ILE A 49 -4.97 8.24 -0.10
N ALA A 50 -5.85 7.45 -0.73
CA ALA A 50 -5.62 6.96 -2.09
C ALA A 50 -5.60 8.10 -3.11
N GLU A 51 -6.52 9.07 -2.98
CA GLU A 51 -6.55 10.27 -3.82
C GLU A 51 -5.30 11.13 -3.64
N TYR A 52 -4.89 11.41 -2.39
CA TYR A 52 -3.64 12.11 -2.10
C TYR A 52 -2.44 11.40 -2.74
N PHE A 53 -2.36 10.08 -2.59
CA PHE A 53 -1.27 9.28 -3.14
C PHE A 53 -1.19 9.36 -4.66
N CYS A 54 -2.32 9.20 -5.35
CA CYS A 54 -2.37 9.29 -6.81
C CYS A 54 -1.99 10.69 -7.31
N ASN A 55 -2.41 11.74 -6.62
CA ASN A 55 -2.12 13.13 -7.02
C ASN A 55 -0.66 13.51 -6.78
N GLU A 56 -0.09 13.20 -5.61
CA GLU A 56 1.26 13.63 -5.23
C GLU A 56 2.38 12.81 -5.88
N PHE A 57 2.16 11.50 -6.04
CA PHE A 57 3.22 10.59 -6.48
C PHE A 57 3.03 10.08 -7.91
N SER A 58 1.85 10.28 -8.51
CA SER A 58 1.56 9.95 -9.91
C SER A 58 2.06 8.55 -10.32
N PRO A 59 1.54 7.48 -9.69
CA PRO A 59 2.01 6.12 -9.97
C PRO A 59 1.81 5.76 -11.45
N GLU A 60 2.72 4.98 -12.01
CA GLU A 60 2.65 4.52 -13.41
C GLU A 60 1.45 3.59 -13.64
N SER A 61 1.06 2.86 -12.59
CA SER A 61 -0.14 2.03 -12.55
C SER A 61 -0.78 2.13 -11.18
N PHE A 62 -2.11 2.09 -11.12
CA PHE A 62 -2.85 2.02 -9.86
C PHE A 62 -4.11 1.16 -10.06
N HIS A 63 -4.22 0.08 -9.29
CA HIS A 63 -5.31 -0.87 -9.38
C HIS A 63 -5.84 -1.17 -7.98
N ILE A 64 -7.15 -1.11 -7.79
CA ILE A 64 -7.78 -1.63 -6.56
C ILE A 64 -7.77 -3.16 -6.64
N ILE A 65 -7.32 -3.80 -5.57
CA ILE A 65 -7.11 -5.24 -5.51
C ILE A 65 -7.94 -5.86 -4.38
N PRO A 66 -8.26 -7.15 -4.47
CA PRO A 66 -8.92 -7.85 -3.38
C PRO A 66 -7.93 -8.18 -2.25
N PRO A 67 -8.42 -8.50 -1.03
CA PRO A 67 -7.58 -8.76 0.15
C PRO A 67 -6.60 -9.93 -0.02
N GLU A 68 -6.96 -10.96 -0.77
CA GLU A 68 -6.10 -12.11 -1.05
C GLU A 68 -4.80 -11.71 -1.76
N GLU A 69 -4.87 -10.78 -2.71
CA GLU A 69 -3.70 -10.39 -3.51
C GLU A 69 -2.64 -9.70 -2.64
N LEU A 70 -3.08 -8.82 -1.73
CA LEU A 70 -2.19 -8.17 -0.75
C LEU A 70 -1.53 -9.19 0.20
N ARG A 71 -2.29 -10.20 0.64
CA ARG A 71 -1.77 -11.25 1.53
C ARG A 71 -0.78 -12.16 0.82
N ASP A 72 -1.04 -12.50 -0.43
CA ASP A 72 -0.15 -13.31 -1.24
C ASP A 72 1.15 -12.54 -1.54
N ALA A 73 1.07 -11.25 -1.86
CA ALA A 73 2.24 -10.39 -2.01
C ALA A 73 3.11 -10.37 -0.74
N ALA A 74 2.50 -10.29 0.45
CA ALA A 74 3.20 -10.31 1.74
C ALA A 74 3.88 -11.66 2.06
N ARG A 75 3.55 -12.73 1.33
CA ARG A 75 4.16 -14.06 1.49
C ARG A 75 5.24 -14.33 0.45
N GLN A 76 5.41 -13.46 -0.54
CA GLN A 76 6.41 -13.65 -1.57
C GLN A 76 7.82 -13.57 -0.99
N PRO A 77 8.75 -14.44 -1.43
CA PRO A 77 10.13 -14.39 -0.99
C PRO A 77 10.77 -13.06 -1.39
N GLY A 78 11.45 -12.41 -0.44
CA GLY A 78 12.12 -11.14 -0.68
C GLY A 78 11.21 -9.91 -0.66
N CYS A 79 9.93 -10.06 -0.31
CA CYS A 79 9.09 -8.89 -0.05
C CYS A 79 9.58 -8.15 1.21
N LYS A 80 9.29 -6.84 1.23
CA LYS A 80 9.54 -5.98 2.37
C LYS A 80 8.22 -5.36 2.80
N ILE A 81 7.97 -5.38 4.10
CA ILE A 81 6.74 -4.88 4.70
C ILE A 81 7.07 -3.64 5.52
N TRP A 82 6.31 -2.56 5.34
CA TRP A 82 6.42 -1.32 6.11
C TRP A 82 5.07 -0.93 6.69
N GLY A 83 5.08 -0.33 7.87
CA GLY A 83 3.86 0.06 8.59
C GLY A 83 3.38 -1.04 9.54
N GLU A 84 2.08 -1.07 9.76
CA GLU A 84 1.44 -1.93 10.75
C GLU A 84 1.07 -3.29 10.14
N ALA A 85 1.93 -4.30 10.33
CA ALA A 85 1.78 -5.61 9.72
C ALA A 85 0.48 -6.35 10.12
N SER A 86 -0.12 -6.02 11.27
CA SER A 86 -1.41 -6.59 11.68
C SER A 86 -2.54 -6.23 10.71
N LEU A 87 -2.43 -5.15 9.93
CA LEU A 87 -3.42 -4.74 8.93
C LEU A 87 -3.51 -5.71 7.73
N LEU A 88 -2.51 -6.58 7.52
CA LEU A 88 -2.58 -7.62 6.48
C LEU A 88 -3.67 -8.67 6.76
N GLN A 89 -4.16 -8.75 8.00
CA GLN A 89 -5.21 -9.68 8.41
C GLN A 89 -6.62 -9.15 8.16
N LEU A 90 -6.76 -7.85 7.88
CA LEU A 90 -8.02 -7.22 7.49
C LEU A 90 -8.43 -7.64 6.08
#